data_AF-A0A6B3EU57-F1
#
_entry.id   AF-A0A6B3EU57-F1
#
_cell.length_a   1.000
_cell.length_b   1.000
_cell.length_c   1.000
_cell.angle_alpha   90.00
_cell.angle_beta   90.00
_cell.angle_gamma   90.00
#
_symmetry.space_group_name_H-M   'P 1'
#
loop_
_entity.id
_entity.type
_entity.pdbx_description
1 polymer ?
#
loop_
_entity_poly.entity_id
_entity_poly.type
_entity_poly.pdbx_seq_one_letter_code
_entity_poly.pdbx_strand_id
1 'polypeptide(L)'
;AVDRAEGGATGPYNLAHPEGLTWEDFLRTCLEVTGGTGTVRWAPPETLSAHDVRQWTELPLWRTHAGVWEVDPARAVVAGLHCRPLAETIAETWDWMREGGAAIPHPRAAEHGISPERETAVLAALG
;
A
#
# COMPACT_ATOMS: atom_id res chain seq x y z
N ALA A 1 9.55 -18.16 4.44
CA ALA A 1 10.86 -17.94 3.76
C ALA A 1 11.91 -18.93 4.25
N VAL A 2 12.09 -19.06 5.57
CA VAL A 2 12.98 -20.05 6.20
C VAL A 2 12.62 -21.48 5.78
N ASP A 3 11.33 -21.88 5.85
CA ASP A 3 10.87 -23.21 5.41
C ASP A 3 11.13 -23.51 3.92
N ARG A 4 11.31 -22.48 3.09
CA ARG A 4 11.66 -22.63 1.67
C ARG A 4 13.16 -22.73 1.47
N ALA A 5 13.94 -22.00 2.26
CA ALA A 5 15.40 -22.12 2.28
C ALA A 5 15.85 -23.54 2.69
N GLU A 6 15.15 -24.18 3.63
CA GLU A 6 15.45 -25.54 4.08
C GLU A 6 15.05 -26.61 3.05
N GLY A 7 13.99 -26.39 2.28
CA GLY A 7 13.44 -27.37 1.32
C GLY A 7 14.20 -27.52 0.00
N GLY A 8 15.29 -26.78 -0.21
CA GLY A 8 16.14 -26.89 -1.42
C GLY A 8 15.51 -26.42 -2.74
N ALA A 9 14.29 -25.89 -2.71
CA ALA A 9 13.64 -25.30 -3.88
C ALA A 9 14.33 -23.98 -4.28
N THR A 10 14.60 -23.80 -5.58
CA THR A 10 15.32 -22.63 -6.09
C THR A 10 14.52 -21.91 -7.18
N GLY A 11 14.88 -20.66 -7.47
CA GLY A 11 14.24 -19.83 -8.50
C GLY A 11 13.29 -18.75 -7.96
N PRO A 12 12.80 -17.84 -8.82
CA PRO A 12 12.13 -16.61 -8.40
C PRO A 12 10.65 -16.79 -8.10
N TYR A 13 10.17 -16.36 -6.94
CA TYR A 13 8.75 -16.39 -6.58
C TYR A 13 8.21 -14.97 -6.47
N ASN A 14 7.02 -14.74 -7.00
CA ASN A 14 6.25 -13.54 -6.72
C ASN A 14 5.51 -13.70 -5.39
N LEU A 15 5.66 -12.74 -4.48
CA LEU A 15 4.94 -12.71 -3.21
C LEU A 15 3.90 -11.59 -3.28
N ALA A 16 2.64 -11.98 -3.39
CA ALA A 16 1.49 -11.10 -3.36
C ALA A 16 0.36 -11.80 -2.58
N HIS A 17 -0.60 -11.02 -2.07
CA HIS A 17 -1.75 -11.58 -1.36
C HIS A 17 -2.54 -12.52 -2.29
N PRO A 18 -2.81 -13.78 -1.91
CA PRO A 18 -3.44 -14.76 -2.82
C PRO A 18 -4.81 -14.34 -3.35
N GLU A 19 -5.58 -13.61 -2.53
CA GLU A 19 -6.93 -13.13 -2.86
C GLU A 19 -6.94 -11.69 -3.38
N GLY A 20 -5.75 -11.05 -3.48
CA GLY A 20 -5.65 -9.61 -3.65
C GLY A 20 -6.09 -8.84 -2.40
N LEU A 21 -5.82 -7.54 -2.39
CA LEU A 21 -6.31 -6.58 -1.40
C LEU A 21 -6.60 -5.27 -2.12
N THR A 22 -7.72 -4.64 -1.81
CA THR A 22 -8.03 -3.32 -2.37
C THR A 22 -7.44 -2.22 -1.49
N TRP A 23 -7.14 -1.08 -2.11
CA TRP A 23 -6.79 0.14 -1.37
C TRP A 23 -7.91 0.58 -0.43
N GLU A 24 -9.18 0.30 -0.77
CA GLU A 24 -10.32 0.63 0.06
C GLU A 24 -10.33 -0.18 1.35
N ASP A 25 -10.14 -1.50 1.25
CA ASP A 25 -10.04 -2.37 2.41
C ASP A 25 -8.88 -1.96 3.29
N PHE A 26 -7.71 -1.66 2.70
CA PHE A 26 -6.56 -1.20 3.46
C PHE A 26 -6.83 0.08 4.26
N LEU A 27 -7.37 1.12 3.63
CA LEU A 27 -7.65 2.39 4.29
C LEU A 27 -8.76 2.26 5.34
N ARG A 28 -9.84 1.53 5.02
CA ARG A 28 -10.94 1.28 5.96
C ARG A 28 -10.46 0.51 7.18
N THR A 29 -9.72 -0.58 7.00
CA THR A 29 -9.19 -1.35 8.12
C THR A 29 -8.19 -0.53 8.95
N CYS A 30 -7.38 0.34 8.33
CA CYS A 30 -6.55 1.29 9.06
C CYS A 30 -7.39 2.19 9.98
N LEU A 31 -8.46 2.81 9.46
CA LEU A 31 -9.34 3.68 10.25
C LEU A 31 -10.00 2.91 11.39
N GLU A 32 -10.55 1.72 11.13
CA GLU A 32 -11.22 0.88 12.11
C GLU A 32 -10.28 0.45 13.24
N VAL A 33 -9.10 -0.07 12.90
CA VAL A 33 -8.14 -0.62 13.87
C VAL A 33 -7.48 0.49 14.69
N THR A 34 -7.17 1.63 14.08
CA THR A 34 -6.49 2.74 14.78
C THR A 34 -7.46 3.68 15.52
N GLY A 35 -8.78 3.52 15.30
CA GLY A 35 -9.79 4.48 15.78
C GLY A 35 -9.73 5.83 15.05
N GLY A 36 -9.15 5.86 13.84
CA GLY A 36 -9.00 7.06 13.04
C GLY A 36 -10.34 7.62 12.56
N THR A 37 -10.47 8.94 12.54
CA THR A 37 -11.68 9.65 12.10
C THR A 37 -11.54 10.30 10.73
N GLY A 38 -10.52 9.91 9.97
CA GLY A 38 -10.27 10.39 8.61
C GLY A 38 -11.40 9.98 7.64
N THR A 39 -11.59 10.78 6.60
CA THR A 39 -12.56 10.47 5.54
C THR A 39 -11.81 10.10 4.27
N VAL A 40 -12.11 8.92 3.72
CA VAL A 40 -11.55 8.49 2.43
C VAL A 40 -12.28 9.19 1.28
N ARG A 41 -11.51 9.76 0.35
CA ARG A 41 -12.00 10.36 -0.89
C ARG A 41 -11.33 9.66 -2.07
N TRP A 42 -12.15 9.11 -2.95
CA TRP A 42 -11.68 8.40 -4.14
C TRP A 42 -11.54 9.38 -5.30
N ALA A 43 -10.34 9.47 -5.87
CA ALA A 43 -10.06 10.25 -7.05
C ALA A 43 -9.88 9.33 -8.27
N PRO A 44 -10.59 9.58 -9.39
CA PRO A 44 -10.31 8.92 -10.65
C PRO A 44 -8.86 9.18 -11.09
N PRO A 45 -8.15 8.19 -11.69
CA PRO A 45 -6.79 8.38 -12.18
C PRO A 45 -6.66 9.54 -13.17
N GLU A 46 -7.70 9.81 -13.95
CA GLU A 46 -7.77 10.91 -14.92
C GLU A 46 -7.79 12.26 -14.20
N THR A 47 -8.49 12.37 -13.08
CA THR A 47 -8.49 13.58 -12.23
C THR A 47 -7.09 13.83 -11.68
N LEU A 48 -6.44 12.81 -11.12
CA LEU A 48 -5.07 12.94 -10.61
C LEU A 48 -4.09 13.36 -11.73
N SER A 49 -4.23 12.77 -12.92
CA SER A 49 -3.40 13.10 -14.08
C SER A 49 -3.65 14.52 -14.60
N ALA A 50 -4.90 14.98 -14.62
CA ALA A 50 -5.26 16.34 -15.05
C ALA A 50 -4.71 17.44 -14.14
N HIS A 51 -4.39 17.12 -12.89
CA HIS A 51 -3.76 18.01 -11.92
C HIS A 51 -2.24 17.80 -11.82
N ASP A 52 -1.64 17.12 -12.79
CA ASP A 52 -0.19 16.82 -12.86
C ASP A 52 0.34 16.06 -11.63
N VAL A 53 -0.49 15.25 -10.97
CA VAL A 53 -0.03 14.37 -9.90
C VAL A 53 0.89 13.31 -10.50
N ARG A 54 2.10 13.18 -9.95
CA ARG A 54 3.11 12.24 -10.44
C ARG A 54 2.92 10.86 -9.82
N GLN A 55 2.80 9.86 -10.68
CA GLN A 55 2.77 8.44 -10.29
C GLN A 55 4.03 8.09 -9.47
N TRP A 56 3.89 7.15 -8.52
CA TRP A 56 4.92 6.68 -7.56
C TRP A 56 5.49 7.68 -6.56
N THR A 57 5.59 8.96 -6.90
CA THR A 57 6.33 9.93 -6.08
C THR A 57 5.44 10.83 -5.23
N GLU A 58 4.18 11.06 -5.63
CA GLU A 58 3.29 12.01 -4.95
C GLU A 58 2.09 11.35 -4.26
N LEU A 59 1.70 10.17 -4.72
CA LEU A 59 0.74 9.32 -4.03
C LEU A 59 1.34 7.91 -3.89
N PRO A 60 1.37 7.32 -2.68
CA PRO A 60 1.93 6.00 -2.47
C PRO A 60 1.13 4.96 -3.27
N LEU A 61 1.86 3.99 -3.85
CA LEU A 61 1.34 2.87 -4.65
C LEU A 61 0.24 3.27 -5.65
N TRP A 62 0.42 4.41 -6.34
CA TRP A 62 -0.43 4.83 -7.44
C TRP A 62 0.30 4.80 -8.78
N ARG A 63 -0.24 3.98 -9.69
CA ARG A 63 0.19 3.83 -11.08
C ARG A 63 -0.98 3.33 -11.92
N THR A 64 -1.09 3.79 -13.16
CA THR A 64 -2.24 3.45 -14.04
C THR A 64 -2.08 2.15 -14.83
N HIS A 65 -0.88 1.58 -14.92
CA HIS A 65 -0.67 0.36 -15.69
C HIS A 65 -0.97 -0.88 -14.86
N ALA A 66 -1.94 -1.68 -15.32
CA ALA A 66 -2.46 -2.84 -14.61
C ALA A 66 -1.39 -3.86 -14.23
N GLY A 67 -0.41 -4.12 -15.12
CA GLY A 67 0.67 -5.09 -14.87
C GLY A 67 1.58 -4.80 -13.67
N VAL A 68 1.46 -3.62 -13.05
CA VAL A 68 2.15 -3.31 -11.79
C VAL A 68 1.43 -3.90 -10.57
N TRP A 69 0.12 -4.07 -10.67
CA TRP A 69 -0.74 -4.57 -9.59
C TRP A 69 -1.14 -6.03 -9.82
N GLU A 70 -1.19 -6.47 -11.07
CA GLU A 70 -1.52 -7.85 -11.47
C GLU A 70 -0.31 -8.79 -11.35
N VAL A 71 0.08 -9.07 -10.11
CA VAL A 71 1.20 -9.98 -9.80
C VAL A 71 0.65 -11.36 -9.43
N ASP A 72 0.90 -12.37 -10.26
CA ASP A 72 0.48 -13.75 -10.01
C ASP A 72 1.33 -14.43 -8.91
N PRO A 73 0.76 -14.78 -7.73
CA PRO A 73 1.47 -15.46 -6.66
C PRO A 73 1.28 -16.98 -6.68
N ALA A 74 0.62 -17.57 -7.69
CA ALA A 74 0.19 -18.97 -7.69
C ALA A 74 1.32 -19.95 -7.34
N ARG A 75 2.52 -19.73 -7.88
CA ARG A 75 3.68 -20.58 -7.58
C ARG A 75 4.10 -20.51 -6.11
N ALA A 76 3.99 -19.34 -5.48
CA ALA A 76 4.30 -19.15 -4.07
C ALA A 76 3.22 -19.77 -3.19
N VAL A 77 1.94 -19.65 -3.58
CA VAL A 77 0.80 -20.27 -2.87
C VAL A 77 0.91 -21.79 -2.87
N VAL A 78 1.19 -22.41 -4.03
CA VAL A 78 1.46 -23.85 -4.12
C VAL A 78 2.66 -24.25 -3.25
N ALA A 79 3.65 -23.37 -3.18
CA ALA A 79 4.80 -23.53 -2.30
C ALA A 79 4.51 -23.11 -0.84
N GLY A 80 3.25 -22.97 -0.41
CA GLY A 80 2.86 -22.77 1.00
C GLY A 80 2.84 -21.32 1.49
N LEU A 81 2.87 -20.33 0.59
CA LEU A 81 2.63 -18.93 0.97
C LEU A 81 1.23 -18.80 1.59
N HIS A 82 1.19 -18.27 2.80
CA HIS A 82 -0.02 -17.82 3.46
C HIS A 82 0.22 -16.39 3.95
N CYS A 83 -0.80 -15.54 3.83
CA CYS A 83 -0.78 -14.20 4.35
C CYS A 83 -1.65 -14.15 5.61
N ARG A 84 -1.13 -13.51 6.66
CA ARG A 84 -1.90 -13.16 7.86
C ARG A 84 -3.03 -12.19 7.50
N PRO A 85 -4.12 -12.13 8.28
CA PRO A 85 -5.17 -11.13 8.09
C PRO A 85 -4.61 -9.70 8.11
N LEU A 86 -5.16 -8.85 7.24
CA LEU A 86 -4.72 -7.46 7.11
C LEU A 86 -4.88 -6.68 8.42
N ALA A 87 -6.00 -6.88 9.12
CA ALA A 87 -6.29 -6.20 10.38
C ALA A 87 -5.23 -6.47 11.46
N GLU A 88 -4.73 -7.71 11.56
CA GLU A 88 -3.67 -8.02 12.52
C GLU A 88 -2.36 -7.31 12.17
N THR A 89 -2.00 -7.29 10.88
CA THR A 89 -0.79 -6.58 10.42
C THR A 89 -0.85 -5.10 10.76
N ILE A 90 -2.01 -4.48 10.52
CA ILE A 90 -2.25 -3.06 10.83
C ILE A 90 -2.18 -2.83 12.33
N ALA A 91 -2.84 -3.67 13.14
CA ALA A 91 -2.87 -3.54 14.60
C ALA A 91 -1.47 -3.60 15.20
N GLU A 92 -0.68 -4.62 14.84
CA GLU A 92 0.69 -4.76 15.35
C GLU A 92 1.62 -3.65 14.88
N THR A 93 1.48 -3.22 13.62
CA THR A 93 2.27 -2.08 13.11
C THR A 93 1.91 -0.80 13.87
N TRP A 94 0.62 -0.59 14.14
CA TRP A 94 0.14 0.56 14.88
C TRP A 94 0.63 0.56 16.33
N ASP A 95 0.57 -0.58 17.02
CA ASP A 95 1.09 -0.71 18.38
C ASP A 95 2.59 -0.46 18.42
N TRP A 96 3.36 -1.02 17.48
CA TRP A 96 4.80 -0.73 17.35
C TRP A 96 5.07 0.78 17.15
N MET A 97 4.28 1.46 16.32
CA MET A 97 4.40 2.91 16.12
C MET A 97 4.10 3.69 17.41
N ARG A 98 3.07 3.29 18.17
CA ARG A 98 2.70 3.90 19.45
C ARG A 98 3.76 3.73 20.53
N GLU A 99 4.53 2.63 20.46
CA GLU A 99 5.65 2.35 21.36
C GLU A 99 6.94 3.10 20.99
N GLY A 100 6.89 3.99 20.00
CA GLY A 100 8.03 4.80 19.56
C GLY A 100 8.77 4.22 18.36
N GLY A 101 8.24 3.17 17.73
CA GLY A 101 8.66 2.73 16.42
C GLY A 101 8.47 3.84 15.38
N ALA A 102 9.51 4.13 14.62
CA ALA A 102 9.47 5.15 13.58
C ALA A 102 10.13 4.64 12.30
N ALA A 103 9.67 5.15 11.15
CA ALA A 103 10.36 4.94 9.90
C ALA A 103 11.79 5.50 10.00
N ILE A 104 12.74 4.82 9.36
CA ILE A 104 14.13 5.28 9.30
C ILE A 104 14.15 6.59 8.50
N PRO A 105 14.62 7.72 9.08
CA PRO A 105 14.68 8.98 8.36
C PRO A 105 15.53 8.85 7.11
N HIS A 106 14.98 9.27 5.96
CA HIS A 106 15.69 9.27 4.69
C HIS A 106 15.53 10.65 4.04
N PRO A 107 16.61 11.31 3.56
CA PRO A 107 16.53 12.66 2.99
C PRO A 107 15.50 12.78 1.87
N ARG A 108 15.38 11.75 1.03
CA ARG A 108 14.42 11.71 -0.08
C ARG A 108 12.95 11.65 0.36
N ALA A 109 12.65 11.32 1.62
CA ALA A 109 11.28 11.32 2.10
C ALA A 109 10.63 12.71 1.97
N ALA A 110 11.42 13.78 2.12
CA ALA A 110 10.97 15.16 1.93
C ALA A 110 10.78 15.56 0.46
N GLU A 111 11.27 14.75 -0.49
CA GLU A 111 11.11 14.97 -1.94
C GLU A 111 9.83 14.33 -2.50
N HIS A 112 9.09 13.59 -1.66
CA HIS A 112 7.90 12.83 -2.01
C HIS A 112 6.65 13.42 -1.37
N GLY A 113 5.50 13.14 -1.98
CA GLY A 113 4.19 13.61 -1.53
C GLY A 113 3.60 14.70 -2.43
N ILE A 114 2.28 14.78 -2.39
CA ILE A 114 1.51 15.84 -3.05
C ILE A 114 1.68 17.15 -2.27
N SER A 115 1.94 18.26 -2.98
CA SER A 115 1.97 19.58 -2.35
C SER A 115 0.56 19.94 -1.83
N PRO A 116 0.43 20.62 -0.68
CA PRO A 116 -0.88 21.02 -0.13
C PRO A 116 -1.78 21.77 -1.13
N GLU A 117 -1.19 22.63 -1.97
CA GLU A 117 -1.93 23.40 -2.98
C GLU A 117 -2.55 22.49 -4.05
N ARG A 118 -1.78 21.50 -4.53
CA ARG A 118 -2.24 20.51 -5.50
C ARG A 118 -3.27 19.57 -4.90
N GLU A 119 -3.06 19.12 -3.67
CA GLU A 119 -4.03 18.27 -2.96
C GLU A 119 -5.37 19.00 -2.83
N THR A 120 -5.35 20.27 -2.41
CA THR A 120 -6.55 21.09 -2.32
C THR A 120 -7.26 21.22 -3.67
N ALA A 121 -6.51 21.46 -4.76
CA ALA A 121 -7.07 21.57 -6.10
C ALA A 121 -7.71 20.26 -6.58
N VAL A 122 -7.06 19.12 -6.33
CA VAL A 122 -7.61 17.79 -6.65
C VAL A 122 -8.89 17.55 -5.86
N LEU A 123 -8.88 17.79 -4.55
CA LEU A 123 -10.04 17.56 -3.68
C LEU A 123 -11.23 18.43 -4.09
N ALA A 124 -11.01 19.71 -4.42
CA ALA A 124 -12.06 20.60 -4.90
C ALA A 124 -12.70 20.13 -6.22
N ALA A 125 -11.95 19.40 -7.05
CA ALA A 125 -12.46 18.83 -8.30
C ALA A 125 -13.29 17.54 -8.10
N LEU A 126 -13.28 16.95 -6.89
CA LEU A 126 -14.08 15.77 -6.57
C LEU A 126 -15.52 16.10 -6.12
N GLY A 127 -15.83 17.38 -5.89
CA GLY A 127 -17.10 17.88 -5.34
C GLY A 127 -17.13 17.90 -3.82
#